data_AF-A0A957UC48-F1
#
_entry.id   AF-A0A957UC48-F1
#
_cell.length_a   1.000
_cell.length_b   1.000
_cell.length_c   1.000
_cell.angle_alpha   90.00
_cell.angle_beta   90.00
_cell.angle_gamma   90.00
#
_symmetry.space_group_name_H-M   'P 1'
#
loop_
_entity.id
_entity.type
_entity.pdbx_description
1 polymer ?
#
loop_
_entity_poly.entity_id
_entity_poly.type
_entity_poly.pdbx_seq_one_letter_code
_entity_poly.pdbx_strand_id
1 'polypeptide(L)'
;MTTSAPPTVAAMPETLPPGAPPAPERSTLVQAALEALTIATQRQGEEGQPAPFERAVFRPDSWLIQKCWETLADAGAPSAALAVAQMAGSRQPLAPVQALYRLSAGIDKQIGLANVIAQELKRMTPQILA
;
A
#
# COMPACT_ATOMS: atom_id res chain seq x y z
N MET A 1 15.88 30.21 -64.80
CA MET A 1 14.72 29.30 -64.66
C MET A 1 15.02 28.38 -63.48
N THR A 2 14.56 28.74 -62.28
CA THR A 2 14.80 28.01 -61.03
C THR A 2 13.44 27.43 -60.61
N THR A 3 13.34 26.11 -60.57
CA THR A 3 12.09 25.40 -60.28
C THR A 3 11.96 25.08 -58.79
N SER A 4 10.70 25.06 -58.35
CA SER A 4 10.18 25.00 -56.98
C SER A 4 10.23 23.59 -56.36
N ALA A 5 10.15 23.55 -55.02
CA ALA A 5 10.26 22.38 -54.12
C ALA A 5 9.13 21.33 -54.25
N PRO A 6 9.19 20.19 -53.52
CA PRO A 6 8.64 20.17 -52.16
C PRO A 6 9.42 19.32 -51.11
N PRO A 7 9.15 19.52 -49.80
CA PRO A 7 9.81 18.82 -48.70
C PRO A 7 9.23 17.42 -48.42
N THR A 8 10.12 16.47 -48.14
CA THR A 8 9.85 15.13 -47.63
C THR A 8 9.12 15.18 -46.29
N VAL A 9 7.92 14.62 -46.25
CA VAL A 9 7.18 14.31 -45.02
C VAL A 9 7.97 13.26 -44.24
N ALA A 10 8.43 13.63 -43.05
CA ALA A 10 9.02 12.70 -42.10
C ALA A 10 7.95 11.70 -41.65
N ALA A 11 8.23 10.42 -41.90
CA ALA A 11 7.40 9.30 -41.47
C ALA A 11 7.32 9.26 -39.93
N MET A 12 6.10 9.36 -39.42
CA MET A 12 5.71 8.77 -38.13
C MET A 12 6.08 7.27 -38.14
N PRO A 13 6.79 6.75 -37.13
CA PRO A 13 6.71 5.36 -36.81
C PRO A 13 5.59 5.18 -35.78
N GLU A 14 4.37 4.95 -36.26
CA GLU A 14 3.34 4.30 -35.45
C GLU A 14 3.29 2.84 -35.89
N THR A 15 3.89 1.96 -35.09
CA THR A 15 3.45 0.57 -34.93
C THR A 15 4.12 -0.02 -33.69
N LEU A 16 3.51 0.25 -32.53
CA LEU A 16 3.75 -0.49 -31.31
C LEU A 16 3.06 -1.86 -31.45
N PRO A 17 3.74 -2.99 -31.19
CA PRO A 17 3.12 -4.30 -31.35
C PRO A 17 2.03 -4.52 -30.27
N PRO A 18 0.86 -5.09 -30.63
CA PRO A 18 -0.16 -5.47 -29.68
C PRO A 18 0.23 -6.83 -29.06
N GLY A 19 0.85 -6.81 -27.88
CA GLY A 19 1.18 -8.07 -27.21
C GLY A 19 2.17 -8.01 -26.05
N ALA A 20 2.50 -6.85 -25.51
CA ALA A 20 3.29 -6.78 -24.28
C ALA A 20 2.37 -7.02 -23.05
N PRO A 21 2.57 -8.10 -22.27
CA PRO A 21 1.91 -8.24 -20.98
C PRO A 21 2.42 -7.13 -20.03
N PRO A 22 1.56 -6.40 -19.31
CA PRO A 22 2.01 -5.41 -18.33
C PRO A 22 2.65 -6.10 -17.11
N ALA A 23 3.99 -6.13 -17.15
CA ALA A 23 5.01 -6.03 -16.11
C ALA A 23 4.82 -6.61 -14.67
N PRO A 24 5.84 -7.31 -14.13
CA PRO A 24 5.99 -7.65 -12.70
C PRO A 24 6.33 -6.46 -11.78
N GLU A 25 6.43 -5.24 -12.32
CA GLU A 25 6.88 -4.02 -11.63
C GLU A 25 5.98 -3.57 -10.48
N ARG A 26 4.68 -3.92 -10.52
CA ARG A 26 3.76 -3.62 -9.41
C ARG A 26 4.19 -4.34 -8.13
N SER A 27 4.71 -5.55 -8.23
CA SER A 27 5.16 -6.31 -7.06
C SER A 27 6.45 -5.74 -6.49
N THR A 28 7.38 -5.27 -7.34
CA THR A 28 8.65 -4.70 -6.89
C THR A 28 8.47 -3.34 -6.25
N LEU A 29 7.55 -2.50 -6.74
CA LEU A 29 7.26 -1.19 -6.15
C LEU A 29 6.58 -1.32 -4.78
N VAL A 30 5.63 -2.26 -4.64
CA VAL A 30 4.99 -2.55 -3.35
C VAL A 30 6.04 -3.05 -2.34
N GLN A 31 6.95 -3.93 -2.77
CA GLN A 31 8.03 -4.42 -1.93
C GLN A 31 8.97 -3.27 -1.48
N ALA A 32 9.40 -2.41 -2.40
CA ALA A 32 10.23 -1.25 -2.08
C ALA A 32 9.55 -0.26 -1.13
N ALA A 33 8.24 -0.04 -1.29
CA ALA A 33 7.46 0.81 -0.40
C ALA A 33 7.37 0.22 1.02
N LEU A 34 7.16 -1.11 1.13
CA LEU A 34 7.16 -1.81 2.43
C LEU A 34 8.53 -1.76 3.10
N GLU A 35 9.62 -1.93 2.34
CA GLU A 35 10.98 -1.82 2.86
C GLU A 35 11.28 -0.40 3.37
N ALA A 36 10.92 0.64 2.59
CA ALA A 36 11.09 2.02 3.02
C ALA A 36 10.30 2.34 4.30
N LEU A 37 9.07 1.85 4.41
CA LEU A 37 8.24 1.98 5.62
C LEU A 37 8.83 1.23 6.82
N THR A 38 9.39 0.04 6.59
CA THR A 38 10.05 -0.77 7.62
C THR A 38 11.30 -0.06 8.17
N ILE A 39 12.12 0.51 7.29
CA ILE A 39 13.31 1.29 7.69
C ILE A 39 12.90 2.53 8.49
N ALA A 40 11.83 3.22 8.07
CA ALA A 40 11.33 4.41 8.76
C ALA A 40 10.83 4.10 10.18
N THR A 41 10.22 2.93 10.40
CA THR A 41 9.75 2.50 11.72
C THR A 41 10.89 2.05 12.65
N GLN A 42 11.95 1.44 12.12
CA GLN A 42 13.11 0.98 12.90
C GLN A 42 13.97 2.12 13.44
N ARG A 43 14.16 3.21 12.68
CA ARG A 43 14.93 4.40 13.13
C ARG A 43 14.35 5.10 14.36
N GLN A 44 13.13 4.76 14.77
CA GLN A 44 12.48 5.35 15.94
C GLN A 44 12.71 4.58 17.25
N GLY A 45 13.38 3.42 17.21
CA GLY A 45 13.73 2.65 18.41
C GLY A 45 14.97 3.15 19.16
N GLU A 46 15.79 4.00 18.53
CA GLU A 46 17.07 4.48 19.09
C GLU A 46 17.01 5.88 19.71
N GLU A 47 15.95 6.66 19.48
CA GLU A 47 15.73 7.94 20.16
C GLU A 47 15.02 7.72 21.50
N GLY A 48 15.78 7.95 22.57
CA GLY A 48 15.48 7.50 23.93
C GLY A 48 14.17 7.99 24.56
N GLN A 49 13.76 7.17 25.54
CA GLN A 49 12.70 7.35 26.54
C GLN A 49 11.28 7.71 26.02
N PRO A 50 10.27 6.85 26.24
CA PRO A 50 8.88 7.28 26.10
C PRO A 50 8.55 8.25 27.24
N ALA A 51 8.48 9.55 26.93
CA ALA A 51 7.91 10.53 27.84
C ALA A 51 6.44 10.15 28.12
N PRO A 52 6.02 10.14 29.40
CA PRO A 52 4.69 9.68 29.78
C PRO A 52 3.63 10.65 29.24
N PHE A 53 2.61 10.08 28.60
CA PHE A 53 1.25 10.60 28.45
C PHE A 53 1.07 12.12 28.66
N GLU A 54 1.56 12.95 27.74
CA GLU A 54 1.10 14.32 27.66
C GLU A 54 1.28 14.83 26.23
N ARG A 55 0.14 14.99 25.54
CA ARG A 55 -0.01 15.42 24.14
C ARG A 55 0.33 14.35 23.11
N ALA A 56 -0.73 13.71 22.62
CA ALA A 56 -0.79 13.10 21.30
C ALA A 56 -0.56 14.19 20.23
N VAL A 57 0.66 14.71 20.12
CA VAL A 57 1.09 15.39 18.90
C VAL A 57 1.13 14.29 17.86
N PHE A 58 0.16 14.34 16.95
CA PHE A 58 0.03 13.42 15.84
C PHE A 58 1.36 13.46 15.06
N ARG A 59 2.26 12.50 15.32
CA ARG A 59 3.54 12.49 14.62
C ARG A 59 3.23 12.25 13.14
N PRO A 60 3.82 13.03 12.22
CA PRO A 60 3.42 13.06 10.81
C PRO A 60 3.52 11.67 10.14
N ASP A 61 4.45 10.84 10.60
CA ASP A 61 4.65 9.45 10.22
C ASP A 61 3.49 8.54 10.66
N SER A 62 2.92 8.74 11.85
CA SER A 62 1.74 7.98 12.29
C SER A 62 0.51 8.27 11.43
N TRP A 63 0.39 9.49 10.90
CA TRP A 63 -0.67 9.85 9.96
C TRP A 63 -0.47 9.23 8.60
N LEU A 64 0.77 9.26 8.11
CA LEU A 64 1.09 8.69 6.82
C LEU A 64 0.85 7.18 6.82
N ILE A 65 1.35 6.46 7.84
CA ILE A 65 1.11 5.01 7.98
C ILE A 65 -0.39 4.73 8.06
N GLN A 66 -1.13 5.53 8.83
CA GLN A 66 -2.58 5.39 8.93
C GLN A 66 -3.27 5.53 7.55
N LYS A 67 -2.97 6.61 6.83
CA LYS A 67 -3.54 6.88 5.51
C LYS A 67 -3.13 5.84 4.47
N CYS A 68 -1.93 5.29 4.57
CA CYS A 68 -1.46 4.24 3.69
C CYS A 68 -2.30 2.96 3.85
N TRP A 69 -2.48 2.43 5.07
CA TRP A 69 -3.28 1.21 5.22
C TRP A 69 -4.76 1.46 4.92
N GLU A 70 -5.29 2.64 5.23
CA GLU A 70 -6.67 3.01 4.88
C GLU A 70 -6.89 2.99 3.36
N THR A 71 -5.99 3.60 2.60
CA THR A 71 -6.08 3.68 1.13
C THR A 71 -5.91 2.30 0.49
N LEU A 72 -5.00 1.47 1.02
CA LEU A 72 -4.81 0.10 0.54
C LEU A 72 -6.03 -0.78 0.83
N ALA A 73 -6.69 -0.60 1.98
CA ALA A 73 -7.94 -1.28 2.29
C ALA A 73 -9.07 -0.85 1.34
N ASP A 74 -9.20 0.46 1.08
CA ASP A 74 -10.21 1.01 0.15
C ASP A 74 -9.96 0.55 -1.30
N ALA A 75 -8.70 0.32 -1.68
CA ALA A 75 -8.32 -0.26 -2.97
C ALA A 75 -8.52 -1.79 -3.04
N GLY A 76 -8.84 -2.45 -1.93
CA GLY A 76 -8.96 -3.90 -1.83
C GLY A 76 -7.64 -4.65 -2.02
N ALA A 77 -6.55 -4.09 -1.48
CA ALA A 77 -5.24 -4.75 -1.43
C ALA A 77 -5.02 -5.36 -0.02
N PRO A 78 -5.65 -6.50 0.31
CA PRO A 78 -5.73 -6.98 1.70
C PRO A 78 -4.35 -7.26 2.31
N SER A 79 -3.46 -7.94 1.60
CA SER A 79 -2.13 -8.29 2.11
C SER A 79 -1.27 -7.05 2.41
N ALA A 80 -1.31 -6.05 1.52
CA ALA A 80 -0.56 -4.81 1.72
C ALA A 80 -1.18 -3.95 2.83
N ALA A 81 -2.51 -3.83 2.88
CA ALA A 81 -3.22 -3.10 3.93
C ALA A 81 -2.91 -3.67 5.31
N LEU A 82 -2.94 -5.00 5.46
CA LEU A 82 -2.68 -5.68 6.73
C LEU A 82 -1.21 -5.63 7.14
N ALA A 83 -0.28 -5.65 6.18
CA ALA A 83 1.15 -5.44 6.47
C ALA A 83 1.39 -4.03 7.03
N VAL A 84 0.82 -3.00 6.40
CA VAL A 84 0.96 -1.61 6.86
C VAL A 84 0.22 -1.36 8.18
N ALA A 85 -0.96 -1.95 8.36
CA ALA A 85 -1.68 -1.86 9.63
C ALA A 85 -0.93 -2.52 10.79
N GLN A 86 -0.19 -3.62 10.55
CA GLN A 86 0.67 -4.23 11.57
C GLN A 86 1.84 -3.32 11.97
N MET A 87 2.41 -2.56 11.03
CA MET A 87 3.45 -1.56 11.36
C MET A 87 2.92 -0.45 12.28
N ALA A 88 1.63 -0.12 12.18
CA ALA A 88 0.97 0.81 13.11
C ALA A 88 0.65 0.19 14.48
N GLY A 89 0.68 -1.14 14.61
CA GLY A 89 0.20 -1.88 15.78
C GLY A 89 0.85 -1.49 17.11
N SER A 90 2.11 -1.05 17.09
CA SER A 90 2.83 -0.59 18.29
C SER A 90 2.24 0.69 18.91
N ARG A 91 1.58 1.52 18.09
CA ARG A 91 0.98 2.80 18.51
C ARG A 91 -0.55 2.76 18.45
N GLN A 92 -1.10 1.97 17.54
CA GLN A 92 -2.53 1.79 17.29
C GLN A 92 -2.83 0.28 17.23
N PRO A 93 -3.01 -0.39 18.38
CA PRO A 93 -3.18 -1.85 18.42
C PRO A 93 -4.43 -2.33 17.66
N LEU A 94 -5.41 -1.44 17.46
CA LEU A 94 -6.64 -1.74 16.73
C LEU A 94 -6.52 -1.56 15.21
N ALA A 95 -5.41 -1.00 14.69
CA ALA A 95 -5.26 -0.74 13.25
C ALA A 95 -5.45 -1.99 12.37
N PRO A 96 -4.92 -3.18 12.71
CA PRO A 96 -5.16 -4.38 11.90
C PRO A 96 -6.64 -4.81 11.87
N VAL A 97 -7.35 -4.70 13.00
CA VAL A 97 -8.77 -5.03 13.10
C VAL A 97 -9.61 -4.02 12.31
N GLN A 98 -9.26 -2.73 12.36
CA GLN A 98 -9.91 -1.70 11.55
C GLN A 98 -9.67 -1.90 10.06
N ALA A 99 -8.47 -2.32 9.64
CA ALA A 99 -8.20 -2.67 8.26
C ALA A 99 -9.08 -3.85 7.79
N LEU A 100 -9.24 -4.90 8.60
CA LEU A 100 -10.14 -6.02 8.30
C LEU A 100 -11.60 -5.57 8.17
N TYR A 101 -12.07 -4.68 9.04
CA TYR A 101 -13.42 -4.12 8.97
C TYR A 101 -13.63 -3.29 7.69
N ARG A 102 -12.66 -2.47 7.29
CA ARG A 102 -12.77 -1.70 6.04
C ARG A 102 -12.72 -2.60 4.80
N LEU A 103 -11.87 -3.63 4.82
CA LEU A 103 -11.82 -4.65 3.76
C LEU A 103 -13.14 -5.44 3.68
N SER A 104 -13.80 -5.71 4.81
CA SER A 104 -15.07 -6.45 4.80
C SER A 104 -16.19 -5.69 4.07
N ALA A 105 -16.20 -4.36 4.13
CA ALA A 105 -17.12 -3.52 3.36
C ALA A 105 -16.92 -3.63 1.83
N GLY A 106 -15.77 -4.15 1.37
CA GLY A 106 -15.44 -4.36 -0.03
C GLY A 106 -15.62 -5.80 -0.53
N ILE A 107 -16.06 -6.74 0.31
CA ILE A 107 -16.13 -8.18 -0.02
C ILE A 107 -16.97 -8.45 -1.27
N ASP A 108 -18.09 -7.76 -1.43
CA ASP A 108 -19.01 -7.98 -2.56
C ASP A 108 -18.39 -7.59 -3.92
N LYS A 109 -17.35 -6.76 -3.91
CA LYS A 109 -16.73 -6.22 -5.13
C LYS A 109 -15.53 -7.04 -5.61
N GLN A 110 -14.96 -7.91 -4.76
CA GLN A 110 -13.72 -8.61 -5.06
C GLN A 110 -13.80 -10.09 -4.69
N ILE A 111 -13.84 -10.94 -5.72
CA ILE A 111 -13.85 -12.39 -5.56
C ILE A 111 -12.59 -12.83 -4.81
N GLY A 112 -12.76 -13.62 -3.75
CA GLY A 112 -11.67 -14.17 -2.95
C GLY A 112 -11.21 -13.31 -1.77
N LEU A 113 -11.67 -12.06 -1.67
CA LEU A 113 -11.36 -11.18 -0.53
C LEU A 113 -11.86 -11.77 0.80
N ALA A 114 -13.06 -12.36 0.79
CA ALA A 114 -13.64 -13.02 1.97
C ALA A 114 -12.75 -14.15 2.52
N ASN A 115 -12.11 -14.94 1.64
CA ASN A 115 -11.22 -16.01 2.08
C ASN A 115 -9.95 -15.47 2.72
N VAL A 116 -9.39 -14.39 2.17
CA VAL A 116 -8.19 -13.72 2.73
C VAL A 116 -8.51 -13.12 4.11
N ILE A 117 -9.66 -12.45 4.24
CA ILE A 117 -10.13 -11.90 5.52
C ILE A 117 -10.37 -13.02 6.54
N ALA A 118 -11.00 -14.12 6.14
CA ALA A 118 -11.26 -15.25 7.04
C ALA A 118 -9.97 -15.94 7.52
N GLN A 119 -8.99 -16.11 6.63
CA GLN A 119 -7.66 -16.63 7.00
C GLN A 119 -6.96 -15.71 8.01
N GLU A 120 -7.05 -14.40 7.78
CA GLU A 120 -6.38 -13.44 8.65
C GLU A 120 -7.07 -13.28 10.00
N LEU A 121 -8.41 -13.30 10.03
CA LEU A 121 -9.16 -13.36 11.28
C LEU A 121 -8.80 -14.62 12.07
N LYS A 122 -8.69 -15.78 11.41
CA LYS A 122 -8.28 -17.02 12.07
C LYS A 122 -6.87 -16.91 12.66
N ARG A 123 -5.94 -16.22 11.98
CA ARG A 123 -4.58 -15.95 12.46
C ARG A 123 -4.57 -15.02 13.68
N MET A 124 -5.42 -13.98 13.69
CA MET A 124 -5.45 -12.96 14.74
C MET A 124 -6.31 -13.33 15.95
N THR A 125 -7.31 -14.19 15.79
CA THR A 125 -8.20 -14.66 16.86
C THR A 125 -7.48 -15.05 18.17
N PRO A 126 -6.41 -15.87 18.16
CA PRO A 126 -5.70 -16.22 19.39
C PRO A 126 -5.00 -15.03 20.08
N GLN A 127 -4.75 -13.94 19.37
CA GLN A 127 -4.10 -12.73 19.92
C GLN A 127 -5.13 -11.73 20.46
N ILE A 128 -6.39 -11.83 20.04
CA ILE A 128 -7.49 -10.96 20.48
C ILE A 128 -8.22 -11.58 21.69
N LEU A 129 -8.24 -12.91 21.80
CA LEU A 129 -8.91 -13.65 22.88
C LEU A 129 -7.99 -14.07 24.03
N ALA A 130 -6.69 -13.81 23.95
CA ALA A 130 -5.71 -14.05 25.00
C ALA A 130 -5.58 -12.81 25.91
#